data_AF-A0A939K6Z4-F1
#
_entry.id   AF-A0A939K6Z4-F1
#
_cell.length_a   1.000
_cell.length_b   1.000
_cell.length_c   1.000
_cell.angle_alpha   90.00
_cell.angle_beta   90.00
_cell.angle_gamma   90.00
#
_symmetry.space_group_name_H-M   'P 1'
#
loop_
_entity.id
_entity.type
_entity.pdbx_description
1 polymer ?
#
loop_
_entity_poly.entity_id
_entity_poly.type
_entity_poly.pdbx_seq_one_letter_code
_entity_poly.pdbx_strand_id
1 'polypeptide(L)'
;MECQYVPLSATGQFSSLFLDYIGSADTGPVGRSRSDGAGGAEPNPQLRSFYTDYPTIEAFAAQIEKKGFSDENRAILVDALERQYAHLATETDVPLPNLAQLRNSRTFTVTTGHQLNLCTGPLYVVYKLITIINLARKLAEKYPDYTFVPVYWMASEDHDFAEINHFRLFGKTHTWHTEQRGAVGRMDPRELASLFDEIPEKLALFEKAYLNHSTLADAVRYYMHSLFGAEGLVCIDADDPALKQVFAPIMRDELQQQRTSGLVNTTTEKLTALGYKTPISSRDINLFYLTGSGADGLRERIVRNDAGVYEVNGTKLRFSEAEILTELAAHPERFSPNVVMRPLYQEVILPNLAYIGGPSEVPYWLQLKGEFDHYGIAFPLLMPRNFALYVPRVTAQRIAKLGLDTIDMFQDVVTLKRDYVEHHTEHSLTFDEENKSVTRALETILVKAQLVDPTLEKAVLAETKRFANAVARLEKKMRRAEERNQEVGVRQLLAVKEEMFPGGTPQERTDNFLTFYLNDRQFLQKLLHNFDPFNYQMQVCLEG
;
A
#
# COMPACT_ATOMS: atom_id res chain seq x y z
N MET A 1 -7.94 -10.36 20.30
CA MET A 1 -8.42 -9.75 19.05
C MET A 1 -8.79 -10.90 18.15
N GLU A 2 -9.99 -10.90 17.61
CA GLU A 2 -10.46 -11.94 16.69
C GLU A 2 -10.34 -11.39 15.26
N CYS A 3 -9.70 -12.13 14.35
CA CYS A 3 -9.54 -11.71 12.97
C CYS A 3 -10.40 -12.58 12.05
N GLN A 4 -11.29 -11.93 11.31
CA GLN A 4 -12.04 -12.55 10.23
C GLN A 4 -11.34 -12.25 8.89
N TYR A 5 -11.42 -13.16 7.92
CA TYR A 5 -10.67 -13.08 6.69
C TYR A 5 -11.59 -12.99 5.47
N VAL A 6 -11.39 -11.94 4.67
CA VAL A 6 -12.14 -11.67 3.46
C VAL A 6 -11.21 -11.80 2.25
N PRO A 7 -11.56 -12.58 1.21
CA PRO A 7 -10.79 -12.63 -0.03
C PRO A 7 -10.60 -11.23 -0.64
N LEU A 8 -9.39 -10.88 -1.08
CA LEU A 8 -9.11 -9.55 -1.64
C LEU A 8 -9.93 -9.24 -2.91
N SER A 9 -10.30 -10.26 -3.68
CA SER A 9 -11.19 -10.11 -4.84
C SER A 9 -12.60 -9.67 -4.45
N ALA A 10 -13.06 -10.01 -3.25
CA ALA A 10 -14.39 -9.67 -2.76
C ALA A 10 -14.46 -8.24 -2.18
N THR A 11 -13.33 -7.57 -1.95
CA THR A 11 -13.32 -6.21 -1.39
C THR A 11 -13.55 -5.10 -2.42
N GLY A 12 -13.33 -5.40 -3.70
CA GLY A 12 -13.41 -4.41 -4.79
C GLY A 12 -12.31 -3.35 -4.80
N GLN A 13 -11.22 -3.53 -4.03
CA GLN A 13 -10.18 -2.49 -3.81
C GLN A 13 -8.88 -2.72 -4.57
N PHE A 14 -8.74 -3.87 -5.23
CA PHE A 14 -7.47 -4.31 -5.82
C PHE A 14 -7.58 -4.40 -7.34
N SER A 15 -6.48 -4.09 -8.03
CA SER A 15 -6.41 -4.21 -9.49
C SER A 15 -6.40 -5.68 -9.92
N SER A 16 -6.85 -5.97 -11.14
CA SER A 16 -6.79 -7.33 -11.71
C SER A 16 -5.35 -7.87 -11.75
N LEU A 17 -4.37 -7.05 -12.12
CA LEU A 17 -2.96 -7.47 -12.12
C LEU A 17 -2.48 -7.90 -10.73
N PHE A 18 -2.88 -7.17 -9.69
CA PHE A 18 -2.56 -7.54 -8.32
C PHE A 18 -3.22 -8.85 -7.91
N LEU A 19 -4.52 -9.00 -8.16
CA LEU A 19 -5.30 -10.18 -7.81
C LEU A 19 -4.80 -11.43 -8.56
N ASP A 20 -4.50 -11.30 -9.85
CA ASP A 20 -3.98 -12.39 -10.69
C ASP A 20 -2.56 -12.79 -10.27
N TYR A 21 -1.75 -11.85 -9.79
CA TYR A 21 -0.41 -12.16 -9.27
C TYR A 21 -0.47 -12.96 -7.96
N ILE A 22 -1.32 -12.55 -7.01
CA ILE A 22 -1.40 -13.22 -5.71
C ILE A 22 -2.21 -14.52 -5.75
N GLY A 23 -2.89 -14.80 -6.87
CA GLY A 23 -3.76 -15.97 -7.06
C GLY A 23 -5.21 -15.76 -6.62
N SER A 24 -5.61 -14.57 -6.18
CA SER A 24 -6.96 -14.30 -5.65
C SER A 24 -8.03 -14.08 -6.72
N ALA A 25 -7.71 -14.32 -8.00
CA ALA A 25 -8.66 -14.17 -9.11
C ALA A 25 -9.72 -15.28 -9.06
N ASP A 26 -10.97 -14.88 -8.82
CA ASP A 26 -12.12 -15.75 -8.70
C ASP A 26 -12.43 -16.38 -10.07
N THR A 27 -12.06 -17.65 -10.29
CA THR A 27 -12.47 -18.41 -11.49
C THR A 27 -13.76 -19.22 -11.27
N GLY A 28 -14.69 -18.77 -10.42
CA GLY A 28 -16.00 -19.43 -10.27
C GLY A 28 -16.98 -18.73 -9.33
N PRO A 29 -18.30 -18.99 -9.45
CA PRO A 29 -19.32 -18.27 -8.69
C PRO A 29 -19.26 -18.57 -7.18
N VAL A 30 -19.39 -17.49 -6.41
CA VAL A 30 -19.43 -17.40 -4.94
C VAL A 30 -20.45 -18.38 -4.36
N GLY A 31 -19.99 -19.38 -3.61
CA GLY A 31 -20.89 -20.30 -2.93
C GLY A 31 -20.29 -21.65 -2.57
N ARG A 32 -19.12 -21.68 -1.91
CA ARG A 32 -18.67 -22.81 -1.10
C ARG A 32 -17.51 -22.37 -0.21
N SER A 33 -17.77 -22.32 1.10
CA SER A 33 -16.75 -22.23 2.14
C SER A 33 -15.73 -23.35 1.93
N ARG A 34 -14.46 -22.99 1.71
CA ARG A 34 -13.33 -23.90 1.93
C ARG A 34 -12.81 -23.62 3.33
N SER A 35 -13.34 -24.36 4.29
CA SER A 35 -12.76 -24.50 5.63
C SER A 35 -11.55 -25.40 5.53
N ASP A 36 -10.39 -24.87 5.15
CA ASP A 36 -9.07 -25.43 5.43
C ASP A 36 -8.03 -24.33 5.20
N GLY A 37 -7.31 -23.95 6.26
CA GLY A 37 -6.21 -23.00 6.20
C GLY A 37 -5.10 -23.48 5.27
N ALA A 38 -4.52 -22.55 4.51
CA ALA A 38 -3.61 -22.77 3.37
C ALA A 38 -4.31 -23.09 2.02
N GLY A 39 -5.32 -22.29 1.64
CA GLY A 39 -5.87 -22.28 0.28
C GLY A 39 -4.97 -21.50 -0.67
N GLY A 40 -3.84 -22.08 -1.07
CA GLY A 40 -2.93 -21.51 -2.08
C GLY A 40 -3.60 -21.50 -3.45
N ALA A 41 -4.12 -20.34 -3.85
CA ALA A 41 -4.46 -20.12 -5.25
C ALA A 41 -3.17 -19.71 -5.97
N GLU A 42 -2.83 -20.41 -7.06
CA GLU A 42 -1.61 -20.15 -7.81
C GLU A 42 -1.75 -18.85 -8.62
N PRO A 43 -0.66 -18.08 -8.80
CA PRO A 43 -0.65 -16.94 -9.70
C PRO A 43 -1.12 -17.32 -11.10
N ASN A 44 -1.69 -16.37 -11.83
CA ASN A 44 -1.97 -16.55 -13.24
C ASN A 44 -0.68 -16.98 -13.98
N PRO A 45 -0.64 -18.15 -14.65
CA PRO A 45 0.55 -18.66 -15.32
C PRO A 45 1.11 -17.69 -16.38
N GLN A 46 0.27 -16.83 -16.96
CA GLN A 46 0.69 -15.80 -17.92
C GLN A 46 1.62 -14.75 -17.30
N LEU A 47 1.61 -14.61 -15.97
CA LEU A 47 2.46 -13.66 -15.26
C LEU A 47 3.86 -14.21 -14.91
N ARG A 48 4.13 -15.50 -15.15
CA ARG A 48 5.35 -16.19 -14.69
C ARG A 48 6.66 -15.52 -15.12
N SER A 49 6.67 -14.85 -16.27
CA SER A 49 7.86 -14.19 -16.83
C SER A 49 8.17 -12.83 -16.19
N PHE A 50 7.28 -12.28 -15.34
CA PHE A 50 7.42 -10.96 -14.72
C PHE A 50 7.94 -10.99 -13.28
N TYR A 51 8.19 -12.17 -12.72
CA TYR A 51 8.78 -12.35 -11.39
C TYR A 51 9.68 -13.59 -11.35
N THR A 52 10.49 -13.72 -10.28
CA THR A 52 11.43 -14.85 -10.13
C THR A 52 10.71 -16.11 -9.67
N ASP A 53 10.07 -16.08 -8.51
CA ASP A 53 9.30 -17.18 -7.92
C ASP A 53 8.13 -16.60 -7.11
N TYR A 54 7.08 -17.39 -6.88
CA TYR A 54 5.95 -16.99 -6.03
C TYR A 54 6.39 -17.06 -4.55
N PRO A 55 6.08 -16.05 -3.71
CA PRO A 55 6.62 -15.92 -2.36
C PRO A 55 6.00 -16.88 -1.33
N THR A 56 6.16 -18.18 -1.53
CA THR A 56 5.95 -19.18 -0.47
C THR A 56 7.12 -19.17 0.50
N ILE A 57 6.93 -19.69 1.72
CA ILE A 57 8.03 -19.79 2.68
C ILE A 57 9.15 -20.72 2.16
N GLU A 58 8.81 -21.75 1.38
CA GLU A 58 9.75 -22.66 0.72
C GLU A 58 10.57 -21.97 -0.39
N ALA A 59 10.01 -20.98 -1.10
CA ALA A 59 10.71 -20.28 -2.18
C ALA A 59 11.96 -19.52 -1.69
N PHE A 60 12.02 -19.19 -0.39
CA PHE A 60 13.18 -18.50 0.19
C PHE A 60 14.47 -19.34 0.16
N ALA A 61 14.39 -20.68 0.15
CA ALA A 61 15.58 -21.51 0.02
C ALA A 61 16.33 -21.22 -1.29
N ALA A 62 15.61 -21.24 -2.42
CA ALA A 62 16.18 -20.89 -3.72
C ALA A 62 16.59 -19.42 -3.80
N GLN A 63 15.85 -18.51 -3.13
CA GLN A 63 16.19 -17.09 -3.11
C GLN A 63 17.49 -16.82 -2.35
N ILE A 64 17.74 -17.52 -1.24
CA ILE A 64 18.99 -17.44 -0.47
C ILE A 64 20.18 -17.85 -1.33
N GLU A 65 20.06 -18.95 -2.09
CA GLU A 65 21.12 -19.41 -2.99
C GLU A 65 21.39 -18.42 -4.14
N LYS A 66 20.33 -17.79 -4.67
CA LYS A 66 20.44 -16.80 -5.75
C LYS A 66 21.00 -15.46 -5.28
N LYS A 67 20.78 -15.06 -4.01
CA LYS A 67 21.16 -13.73 -3.52
C LYS A 67 22.65 -13.66 -3.20
N GLY A 68 23.44 -13.30 -4.21
CA GLY A 68 24.83 -12.88 -4.03
C GLY A 68 24.92 -11.47 -3.45
N PHE A 69 25.80 -11.27 -2.47
CA PHE A 69 26.12 -9.96 -1.91
C PHE A 69 27.53 -9.98 -1.30
N SER A 70 28.45 -9.16 -1.82
CA SER A 70 29.88 -9.24 -1.49
C SER A 70 30.20 -8.77 -0.08
N ASP A 71 31.28 -9.30 0.51
CA ASP A 71 31.77 -8.88 1.83
C ASP A 71 32.13 -7.39 1.88
N GLU A 72 32.62 -6.84 0.76
CA GLU A 72 32.88 -5.40 0.62
C GLU A 72 31.58 -4.58 0.72
N ASN A 73 30.53 -4.96 -0.01
CA ASN A 73 29.24 -4.27 0.06
C ASN A 73 28.60 -4.42 1.45
N ARG A 74 28.78 -5.57 2.11
CA ARG A 74 28.36 -5.77 3.51
C ARG A 74 29.07 -4.81 4.45
N ALA A 75 30.38 -4.61 4.27
CA ALA A 75 31.13 -3.68 5.09
C ALA A 75 30.65 -2.24 4.88
N ILE A 76 30.47 -1.80 3.64
CA ILE A 76 29.96 -0.47 3.30
C ILE A 76 28.57 -0.24 3.90
N LEU A 77 27.66 -1.23 3.79
CA LEU A 77 26.32 -1.17 4.36
C LEU A 77 26.36 -1.00 5.89
N VAL A 78 27.17 -1.81 6.58
CA VAL A 78 27.26 -1.76 8.04
C VAL A 78 27.87 -0.45 8.51
N ASP A 79 28.95 0.01 7.87
CA ASP A 79 29.57 1.29 8.22
C ASP A 79 28.60 2.46 8.04
N ALA A 80 27.78 2.45 6.98
CA ALA A 80 26.74 3.46 6.76
C ALA A 80 25.66 3.43 7.84
N LEU A 81 25.15 2.23 8.17
CA LEU A 81 24.15 2.09 9.23
C LEU A 81 24.69 2.49 10.60
N GLU A 82 25.93 2.12 10.93
CA GLU A 82 26.56 2.51 12.21
C GLU A 82 26.68 4.04 12.33
N ARG A 83 27.05 4.75 11.25
CA ARG A 83 27.04 6.22 11.22
C ARG A 83 25.63 6.78 11.42
N GLN A 84 24.65 6.22 10.73
CA GLN A 84 23.24 6.64 10.81
C GLN A 84 22.64 6.44 12.21
N TYR A 85 23.06 5.40 12.94
CA TYR A 85 22.55 5.07 14.27
C TYR A 85 23.36 5.68 15.42
N ALA A 86 24.49 6.35 15.14
CA ALA A 86 25.46 6.77 16.16
C ALA A 86 24.86 7.65 17.28
N HIS A 87 23.93 8.56 16.95
CA HIS A 87 23.30 9.45 17.92
C HIS A 87 22.20 8.76 18.76
N LEU A 88 21.55 7.74 18.20
CA LEU A 88 20.44 7.04 18.85
C LEU A 88 20.87 6.29 20.12
N ALA A 89 22.13 5.85 20.20
CA ALA A 89 22.68 5.14 21.36
C ALA A 89 22.47 5.87 22.69
N THR A 90 22.45 7.21 22.65
CA THR A 90 22.32 8.07 23.84
C THR A 90 20.93 8.66 24.03
N GLU A 91 20.01 8.44 23.10
CA GLU A 91 18.75 9.19 23.02
C GLU A 91 17.50 8.36 23.27
N THR A 92 17.61 7.03 23.22
CA THR A 92 16.50 6.10 23.41
C THR A 92 16.87 4.95 24.35
N ASP A 93 15.89 4.45 25.09
CA ASP A 93 16.03 3.27 25.96
C ASP A 93 15.90 1.95 25.17
N VAL A 94 15.51 2.02 23.90
CA VAL A 94 15.39 0.85 23.02
C VAL A 94 16.78 0.42 22.55
N PRO A 95 17.21 -0.83 22.80
CA PRO A 95 18.51 -1.32 22.36
C PRO A 95 18.72 -1.10 20.87
N LEU A 96 19.92 -0.65 20.48
CA LEU A 96 20.27 -0.52 19.09
C LEU A 96 20.28 -1.90 18.39
N PRO A 97 19.92 -1.96 17.10
CA PRO A 97 20.03 -3.19 16.34
C PRO A 97 21.48 -3.67 16.31
N ASN A 98 21.69 -4.99 16.34
CA ASN A 98 23.02 -5.56 16.14
C ASN A 98 23.42 -5.48 14.65
N LEU A 99 23.87 -4.31 14.21
CA LEU A 99 24.21 -4.04 12.81
C LEU A 99 25.37 -4.92 12.31
N ALA A 100 26.29 -5.31 13.19
CA ALA A 100 27.44 -6.14 12.85
C ALA A 100 27.04 -7.51 12.25
N GLN A 101 25.84 -8.02 12.56
CA GLN A 101 25.36 -9.29 11.97
C GLN A 101 25.27 -9.22 10.44
N LEU A 102 24.99 -8.04 9.86
CA LEU A 102 24.90 -7.86 8.41
C LEU A 102 26.25 -8.08 7.68
N ARG A 103 27.38 -8.10 8.42
CA ARG A 103 28.68 -8.50 7.87
C ARG A 103 28.76 -10.00 7.54
N ASN A 104 27.92 -10.84 8.17
CA ASN A 104 27.93 -12.27 7.95
C ASN A 104 27.25 -12.63 6.62
N SER A 105 27.88 -13.48 5.81
CA SER A 105 27.36 -13.94 4.52
C SER A 105 26.03 -14.71 4.62
N ARG A 106 25.69 -15.23 5.80
CA ARG A 106 24.42 -15.90 6.12
C ARG A 106 23.34 -14.95 6.67
N THR A 107 23.59 -13.65 6.67
CA THR A 107 22.60 -12.65 7.05
C THR A 107 22.01 -12.00 5.82
N PHE A 108 20.68 -11.98 5.77
CA PHE A 108 19.88 -11.43 4.69
C PHE A 108 18.86 -10.44 5.23
N THR A 109 18.31 -9.60 4.35
CA THR A 109 17.25 -8.65 4.70
C THR A 109 15.91 -9.04 4.07
N VAL A 110 14.83 -8.55 4.67
CA VAL A 110 13.52 -8.43 4.04
C VAL A 110 13.06 -6.99 4.16
N THR A 111 12.65 -6.37 3.05
CA THR A 111 12.57 -4.91 2.97
C THR A 111 11.18 -4.44 2.58
N THR A 112 10.72 -3.37 3.23
CA THR A 112 9.62 -2.52 2.73
C THR A 112 10.13 -1.09 2.64
N GLY A 113 9.58 -0.31 1.71
CA GLY A 113 9.85 1.12 1.62
C GLY A 113 8.62 1.97 1.88
N HIS A 114 8.85 3.17 2.42
CA HIS A 114 7.85 4.22 2.44
C HIS A 114 8.45 5.62 2.60
N GLN A 115 7.65 6.64 2.33
CA GLN A 115 8.04 8.03 2.54
C GLN A 115 8.02 8.40 4.03
N LEU A 116 8.60 9.55 4.33
CA LEU A 116 8.81 10.06 5.68
C LEU A 116 7.57 10.81 6.18
N ASN A 117 6.41 10.15 6.15
CA ASN A 117 5.14 10.78 6.57
C ASN A 117 5.18 11.23 8.03
N LEU A 118 4.46 12.32 8.32
CA LEU A 118 4.30 12.80 9.70
C LEU A 118 3.64 11.74 10.58
N CYS A 119 4.19 11.56 11.78
CA CYS A 119 3.67 10.66 12.81
C CYS A 119 3.43 9.22 12.33
N THR A 120 4.29 8.68 11.45
CA THR A 120 4.15 7.40 10.70
C THR A 120 3.21 7.42 9.49
N GLY A 121 2.45 8.49 9.26
CA GLY A 121 1.50 8.58 8.15
C GLY A 121 0.29 7.65 8.27
N PRO A 122 -0.27 7.19 7.14
CA PRO A 122 -1.37 6.25 7.14
C PRO A 122 -1.02 4.94 7.87
N LEU A 123 -2.03 4.31 8.48
CA LEU A 123 -1.93 3.01 9.15
C LEU A 123 -1.23 1.91 8.36
N TYR A 124 -1.38 1.88 7.04
CA TYR A 124 -0.75 0.84 6.24
C TYR A 124 0.79 0.88 6.31
N VAL A 125 1.40 1.99 6.73
CA VAL A 125 2.84 2.09 6.97
C VAL A 125 3.22 1.18 8.13
N VAL A 126 2.49 1.26 9.25
CA VAL A 126 2.65 0.34 10.37
C VAL A 126 2.42 -1.11 9.95
N TYR A 127 1.43 -1.36 9.08
CA TYR A 127 1.16 -2.72 8.58
C TYR A 127 2.31 -3.28 7.75
N LYS A 128 2.94 -2.46 6.90
CA LYS A 128 4.16 -2.83 6.17
C LYS A 128 5.28 -3.26 7.12
N LEU A 129 5.54 -2.44 8.14
CA LEU A 129 6.59 -2.69 9.13
C LEU A 129 6.34 -3.99 9.91
N ILE A 130 5.12 -4.18 10.38
CA ILE A 130 4.73 -5.41 11.08
C ILE A 130 4.84 -6.63 10.17
N THR A 131 4.47 -6.50 8.89
CA THR A 131 4.60 -7.60 7.92
C THR A 131 6.07 -8.02 7.77
N ILE A 132 7.01 -7.09 7.58
CA ILE A 132 8.43 -7.43 7.42
C ILE A 132 9.05 -8.01 8.69
N ILE A 133 8.64 -7.52 9.86
CA ILE A 133 9.10 -8.05 11.16
C ILE A 133 8.63 -9.50 11.33
N ASN A 134 7.35 -9.77 11.08
CA ASN A 134 6.81 -11.12 11.18
C ASN A 134 7.36 -12.06 10.11
N LEU A 135 7.68 -11.54 8.91
CA LEU A 135 8.36 -12.31 7.89
C LEU A 135 9.76 -12.73 8.35
N ALA A 136 10.56 -11.80 8.87
CA ALA A 136 11.90 -12.10 9.38
C ALA A 136 11.85 -13.18 10.49
N ARG A 137 10.85 -13.13 11.38
CA ARG A 137 10.61 -14.15 12.42
C ARG A 137 10.30 -15.52 11.83
N LYS A 138 9.32 -15.60 10.91
CA LYS A 138 8.95 -16.88 10.27
C LYS A 138 10.10 -17.48 9.48
N LEU A 139 10.92 -16.66 8.82
CA LEU A 139 12.11 -17.11 8.13
C LEU A 139 13.17 -17.64 9.09
N ALA A 140 13.41 -16.96 10.21
CA ALA A 140 14.34 -17.44 11.24
C ALA A 140 13.90 -18.77 11.86
N GLU A 141 12.60 -18.99 12.05
CA GLU A 141 12.04 -20.27 12.49
C GLU A 141 12.23 -21.39 11.45
N LYS A 142 11.99 -21.10 10.16
CA LYS A 142 12.11 -22.08 9.07
C LYS A 142 13.57 -22.39 8.70
N TYR A 143 14.45 -21.40 8.77
CA TYR A 143 15.84 -21.44 8.31
C TYR A 143 16.80 -20.97 9.41
N PRO A 144 16.96 -21.74 10.51
CA PRO A 144 17.68 -21.30 11.71
C PRO A 144 19.19 -21.10 11.50
N ASP A 145 19.76 -21.61 10.40
CA ASP A 145 21.17 -21.40 10.03
C ASP A 145 21.48 -20.00 9.46
N TYR A 146 20.44 -19.20 9.25
CA TYR A 146 20.52 -17.87 8.65
C TYR A 146 19.90 -16.82 9.58
N THR A 147 20.32 -15.57 9.39
CA THR A 147 19.74 -14.41 10.10
C THR A 147 18.96 -13.55 9.12
N PHE A 148 17.76 -13.14 9.50
CA PHE A 148 16.90 -12.30 8.68
C PHE A 148 16.64 -10.97 9.39
N VAL A 149 16.97 -9.86 8.73
CA VAL A 149 16.84 -8.52 9.29
C VAL A 149 15.70 -7.79 8.59
N PRO A 150 14.63 -7.38 9.29
CA PRO A 150 13.59 -6.54 8.71
C PRO A 150 14.11 -5.12 8.51
N VAL A 151 14.07 -4.64 7.26
CA VAL A 151 14.59 -3.32 6.88
C VAL A 151 13.47 -2.40 6.41
N TYR A 152 13.38 -1.23 7.03
CA TYR A 152 12.59 -0.10 6.55
C TYR A 152 13.45 0.82 5.69
N TRP A 153 13.17 0.85 4.40
CA TRP A 153 13.75 1.81 3.47
C TRP A 153 13.04 3.15 3.60
N MET A 154 13.75 4.15 4.11
CA MET A 154 13.26 5.52 4.19
C MET A 154 13.41 6.17 2.81
N ALA A 155 12.30 6.56 2.17
CA ALA A 155 12.32 7.31 0.91
C ALA A 155 12.64 8.80 1.15
N SER A 156 13.77 9.06 1.82
CA SER A 156 14.30 10.37 2.21
C SER A 156 14.61 11.26 1.01
N GLU A 157 15.01 10.65 -0.10
CA GLU A 157 15.35 11.36 -1.32
C GLU A 157 14.13 11.85 -2.12
N ASP A 158 12.89 11.53 -1.73
CA ASP A 158 11.71 12.00 -2.45
C ASP A 158 11.49 13.52 -2.26
N HIS A 159 10.68 14.13 -3.12
CA HIS A 159 10.31 15.55 -3.09
C HIS A 159 8.78 15.76 -3.06
N ASP A 160 7.98 14.70 -3.07
CA ASP A 160 6.52 14.82 -2.94
C ASP A 160 6.13 15.18 -1.51
N PHE A 161 6.39 16.42 -1.13
CA PHE A 161 6.09 16.95 0.19
C PHE A 161 4.58 16.89 0.50
N ALA A 162 3.73 17.05 -0.51
CA ALA A 162 2.28 17.03 -0.34
C ALA A 162 1.76 15.67 0.14
N GLU A 163 2.44 14.57 -0.19
CA GLU A 163 2.08 13.23 0.31
C GLU A 163 2.47 13.01 1.77
N ILE A 164 3.53 13.69 2.25
CA ILE A 164 4.07 13.46 3.60
C ILE A 164 3.68 14.49 4.64
N ASN A 165 3.27 15.69 4.22
CA ASN A 165 3.13 16.85 5.10
C ASN A 165 1.90 16.81 6.03
N HIS A 166 1.16 15.71 6.08
CA HIS A 166 -0.05 15.64 6.89
C HIS A 166 -0.29 14.23 7.46
N PHE A 167 -1.09 14.18 8.52
CA PHE A 167 -1.65 12.94 9.06
C PHE A 167 -3.04 13.19 9.63
N ARG A 168 -3.86 12.13 9.73
CA ARG A 168 -5.22 12.22 10.25
C ARG A 168 -5.32 11.58 11.63
N LEU A 169 -5.73 12.37 12.63
CA LEU A 169 -5.93 11.94 14.00
C LEU A 169 -7.37 12.25 14.43
N PHE A 170 -8.10 11.25 14.91
CA PHE A 170 -9.50 11.38 15.36
C PHE A 170 -10.41 12.12 14.34
N GLY A 171 -10.22 11.82 13.05
CA GLY A 171 -10.99 12.41 11.97
C GLY A 171 -10.51 13.78 11.48
N LYS A 172 -9.60 14.46 12.19
CA LYS A 172 -9.02 15.76 11.80
C LYS A 172 -7.68 15.57 11.09
N THR A 173 -7.45 16.31 10.01
CA THR A 173 -6.15 16.37 9.32
C THR A 173 -5.28 17.46 9.94
N HIS A 174 -4.05 17.11 10.27
CA HIS A 174 -3.01 18.01 10.78
C HIS A 174 -1.94 18.15 9.70
N THR A 175 -1.63 19.38 9.29
CA THR A 175 -0.79 19.66 8.12
C THR A 175 0.40 20.55 8.50
N TRP A 176 1.60 20.14 8.11
CA TRP A 176 2.82 20.92 8.18
C TRP A 176 2.96 21.81 6.94
N HIS A 177 3.16 23.08 7.20
CA HIS A 177 3.48 24.08 6.18
C HIS A 177 4.93 24.52 6.36
N THR A 178 5.70 24.50 5.27
CA THR A 178 7.11 24.92 5.24
C THR A 178 7.46 25.52 3.88
N GLU A 179 8.53 26.32 3.85
CA GLU A 179 9.11 26.86 2.61
C GLU A 179 10.31 26.04 2.12
N GLN A 180 10.70 25.01 2.86
CA GLN A 180 11.82 24.12 2.51
C GLN A 180 11.53 23.33 1.22
N ARG A 181 12.61 22.99 0.49
CA ARG A 181 12.57 22.35 -0.83
C ARG A 181 13.60 21.23 -0.93
N GLY A 182 13.54 20.47 -2.03
CA GLY A 182 14.46 19.37 -2.31
C GLY A 182 14.05 18.06 -1.66
N ALA A 183 15.04 17.22 -1.34
CA ALA A 183 14.83 15.92 -0.71
C ALA A 183 14.22 16.08 0.70
N VAL A 184 13.08 15.43 0.94
CA VAL A 184 12.31 15.55 2.19
C VAL A 184 13.10 15.11 3.42
N GLY A 185 13.99 14.13 3.29
CA GLY A 185 14.82 13.65 4.39
C GLY A 185 15.78 14.70 4.94
N ARG A 186 16.20 15.66 4.10
CA ARG A 186 17.13 16.75 4.47
C ARG A 186 16.42 17.95 5.11
N MET A 187 15.09 17.94 5.19
CA MET A 187 14.32 19.04 5.77
C MET A 187 14.50 19.10 7.30
N ASP A 188 14.53 20.31 7.86
CA ASP A 188 14.55 20.56 9.30
C ASP A 188 13.12 20.43 9.87
N PRO A 189 12.85 19.44 10.73
CA PRO A 189 11.51 19.19 11.22
C PRO A 189 11.11 20.07 12.42
N ARG A 190 12.00 20.92 12.94
CA ARG A 190 11.74 21.69 14.17
C ARG A 190 10.61 22.72 14.03
N GLU A 191 10.26 23.10 12.80
CA GLU A 191 9.08 23.91 12.49
C GLU A 191 7.75 23.23 12.90
N LEU A 192 7.73 21.91 13.10
CA LEU A 192 6.56 21.17 13.56
C LEU A 192 6.11 21.54 14.98
N ALA A 193 6.91 22.31 15.74
CA ALA A 193 6.53 22.80 17.06
C ALA A 193 5.14 23.46 17.06
N SER A 194 4.88 24.34 16.08
CA SER A 194 3.59 25.04 15.98
C SER A 194 2.43 24.10 15.66
N LEU A 195 2.68 23.03 14.90
CA LEU A 195 1.65 22.03 14.61
C LEU A 195 1.28 21.26 15.87
N PHE A 196 2.25 20.92 16.72
CA PHE A 196 2.00 20.22 17.98
C PHE A 196 1.23 21.07 19.00
N ASP A 197 1.41 22.39 19.00
CA ASP A 197 0.61 23.31 19.83
C ASP A 197 -0.90 23.27 19.49
N GLU A 198 -1.27 22.84 18.28
CA GLU A 198 -2.67 22.72 17.83
C GLU A 198 -3.30 21.36 18.12
N ILE A 199 -2.52 20.38 18.57
CA ILE A 199 -2.97 19.02 18.86
C ILE A 199 -3.29 18.92 20.36
N PRO A 200 -4.55 18.62 20.75
CA PRO A 200 -4.92 18.51 22.16
C PRO A 200 -4.15 17.40 22.92
N GLU A 201 -3.83 16.31 22.22
CA GLU A 201 -3.10 15.17 22.76
C GLU A 201 -1.60 15.41 22.75
N LYS A 202 -0.94 15.16 23.89
CA LYS A 202 0.52 15.20 23.96
C LYS A 202 1.13 13.98 23.25
N LEU A 203 1.90 14.22 22.20
CA LEU A 203 2.53 13.20 21.36
C LEU A 203 4.03 13.12 21.66
N ALA A 204 4.37 12.88 22.93
CA ALA A 204 5.73 13.05 23.48
C ALA A 204 6.85 12.36 22.66
N LEU A 205 6.60 11.17 22.10
CA LEU A 205 7.57 10.50 21.23
C LEU A 205 7.87 11.31 19.98
N PHE A 206 6.83 11.80 19.31
CA PHE A 206 6.94 12.55 18.05
C PHE A 206 7.44 13.97 18.28
N GLU A 207 6.96 14.65 19.32
CA GLU A 207 7.50 15.94 19.74
C GLU A 207 9.02 15.84 19.99
N LYS A 208 9.47 14.82 20.76
CA LYS A 208 10.90 14.58 20.98
C LYS A 208 11.65 14.29 19.68
N ALA A 209 11.07 13.45 18.81
CA ALA A 209 11.67 13.10 17.52
C ALA A 209 11.88 14.33 16.63
N TYR A 210 10.84 15.14 16.43
CA TYR A 210 10.92 16.26 15.49
C TYR A 210 11.63 17.48 16.06
N LEU A 211 11.53 17.75 17.36
CA LEU A 211 12.09 18.98 17.94
C LEU A 211 13.59 18.86 18.30
N ASN A 212 14.10 17.63 18.45
CA ASN A 212 15.49 17.40 18.86
C ASN A 212 16.42 16.92 17.74
N HIS A 213 15.93 16.76 16.51
CA HIS A 213 16.74 16.31 15.38
C HIS A 213 16.77 17.37 14.28
N SER A 214 17.90 17.49 13.59
CA SER A 214 18.12 18.50 12.56
C SER A 214 17.60 18.11 11.18
N THR A 215 17.25 16.84 10.96
CA THR A 215 16.75 16.34 9.68
C THR A 215 15.51 15.47 9.90
N LEU A 216 14.59 15.49 8.93
CA LEU A 216 13.40 14.65 8.94
C LEU A 216 13.78 13.17 8.91
N ALA A 217 14.85 12.80 8.19
CA ALA A 217 15.36 11.44 8.17
C ALA A 217 15.78 10.93 9.56
N ASP A 218 16.51 11.75 10.33
CA ASP A 218 16.92 11.37 11.69
C ASP A 218 15.72 11.34 12.65
N ALA A 219 14.79 12.29 12.55
CA ALA A 219 13.56 12.27 13.35
C ALA A 219 12.72 11.01 13.08
N VAL A 220 12.59 10.62 11.81
CA VAL A 220 11.87 9.40 11.40
C VAL A 220 12.57 8.15 11.89
N ARG A 221 13.89 8.08 11.72
CA ARG A 221 14.70 6.97 12.25
C ARG A 221 14.51 6.83 13.75
N TYR A 222 14.54 7.94 14.49
CA TYR A 222 14.35 7.96 15.94
C TYR A 222 12.99 7.38 16.36
N TYR A 223 11.87 7.86 15.80
CA TYR A 223 10.56 7.38 16.25
C TYR A 223 10.28 5.97 15.74
N MET A 224 10.74 5.59 14.54
CA MET A 224 10.58 4.22 14.03
C MET A 224 11.39 3.22 14.85
N HIS A 225 12.63 3.56 15.22
CA HIS A 225 13.45 2.75 16.13
C HIS A 225 12.81 2.66 17.52
N SER A 226 12.24 3.76 18.03
CA SER A 226 11.55 3.75 19.33
C SER A 226 10.29 2.88 19.32
N LEU A 227 9.59 2.75 18.19
CA LEU A 227 8.37 1.94 18.07
C LEU A 227 8.66 0.46 17.77
N PHE A 228 9.68 0.16 16.96
CA PHE A 228 9.89 -1.18 16.40
C PHE A 228 11.32 -1.71 16.53
N GLY A 229 12.27 -0.93 17.07
CA GLY A 229 13.67 -1.34 17.20
C GLY A 229 13.86 -2.56 18.11
N ALA A 230 13.05 -2.66 19.17
CA ALA A 230 13.00 -3.85 20.04
C ALA A 230 12.57 -5.12 19.30
N GLU A 231 11.83 -4.96 18.20
CA GLU A 231 11.38 -6.05 17.34
C GLU A 231 12.38 -6.37 16.21
N GLY A 232 13.56 -5.73 16.22
CA GLY A 232 14.65 -5.96 15.28
C GLY A 232 14.62 -5.11 14.00
N LEU A 233 13.71 -4.13 13.90
CA LEU A 233 13.62 -3.25 12.73
C LEU A 233 14.88 -2.40 12.55
N VAL A 234 15.44 -2.41 11.34
CA VAL A 234 16.54 -1.53 10.93
C VAL A 234 16.02 -0.53 9.90
N CYS A 235 16.20 0.76 10.15
CA CYS A 235 15.86 1.84 9.23
C CYS A 235 17.10 2.23 8.43
N ILE A 236 16.99 2.33 7.11
CA ILE A 236 18.07 2.78 6.24
C ILE A 236 17.68 4.06 5.52
N ASP A 237 18.53 5.08 5.64
CA ASP A 237 18.55 6.22 4.74
C ASP A 237 19.55 5.93 3.62
N ALA A 238 19.07 5.88 2.37
CA ALA A 238 19.92 5.56 1.23
C ALA A 238 20.54 6.81 0.57
N ASP A 239 20.25 8.01 1.09
CA ASP A 239 20.92 9.27 0.77
C ASP A 239 22.30 9.35 1.48
N ASP A 240 23.15 8.34 1.25
CA ASP A 240 24.50 8.22 1.83
C ASP A 240 25.54 8.10 0.71
N PRO A 241 26.64 8.90 0.73
CA PRO A 241 27.66 8.87 -0.32
C PRO A 241 28.29 7.49 -0.56
N ALA A 242 28.54 6.72 0.50
CA ALA A 242 29.18 5.41 0.38
C ALA A 242 28.22 4.39 -0.23
N LEU A 243 26.93 4.43 0.14
CA LEU A 243 25.90 3.59 -0.48
C LEU A 243 25.70 3.94 -1.95
N LYS A 244 25.67 5.24 -2.29
CA LYS A 244 25.54 5.73 -3.66
C LYS A 244 26.73 5.36 -4.53
N GLN A 245 27.93 5.32 -3.95
CA GLN A 245 29.14 4.89 -4.65
C GLN A 245 29.04 3.45 -5.16
N VAL A 246 28.40 2.54 -4.41
CA VAL A 246 28.15 1.15 -4.84
C VAL A 246 27.26 1.11 -6.08
N PHE A 247 26.30 2.03 -6.18
CA PHE A 247 25.35 2.12 -7.30
C PHE A 247 25.82 2.98 -8.48
N ALA A 248 26.90 3.76 -8.30
CA ALA A 248 27.43 4.67 -9.31
C ALA A 248 27.72 4.03 -10.68
N PRO A 249 28.19 2.76 -10.80
CA PRO A 249 28.37 2.13 -12.10
C PRO A 249 27.06 2.01 -12.91
N ILE A 250 25.94 1.72 -12.26
CA ILE A 250 24.63 1.61 -12.90
C ILE A 250 24.08 3.02 -13.23
N MET A 251 24.27 3.99 -12.34
CA MET A 251 23.91 5.39 -12.65
C MET A 251 24.69 5.93 -13.85
N ARG A 252 25.97 5.58 -13.99
CA ARG A 252 26.80 5.91 -15.16
C ARG A 252 26.22 5.29 -16.44
N ASP A 253 25.88 4.01 -16.42
CA ASP A 253 25.28 3.35 -17.60
C ASP A 253 23.96 4.03 -17.99
N GLU A 254 23.09 4.34 -17.04
CA GLU A 254 21.84 5.05 -17.33
C GLU A 254 22.08 6.42 -17.97
N LEU A 255 23.02 7.22 -17.45
CA LEU A 255 23.34 8.53 -18.01
C LEU A 255 23.83 8.43 -19.46
N GLN A 256 24.62 7.39 -19.79
CA GLN A 256 25.22 7.24 -21.11
C GLN A 256 24.31 6.53 -22.12
N GLN A 257 23.61 5.49 -21.67
CA GLN A 257 22.95 4.50 -22.53
C GLN A 257 21.43 4.51 -22.41
N GLN A 258 20.83 5.09 -21.35
CA GLN A 258 19.38 5.26 -21.18
C GLN A 258 18.58 3.95 -21.35
N ARG A 259 19.17 2.82 -20.99
CA ARG A 259 18.65 1.47 -21.30
C ARG A 259 17.37 1.15 -20.54
N THR A 260 17.25 1.67 -19.34
CA THR A 260 16.16 1.38 -18.40
C THR A 260 14.79 1.67 -19.02
N SER A 261 14.68 2.76 -19.77
CA SER A 261 13.44 3.16 -20.45
C SER A 261 12.91 2.05 -21.38
N GLY A 262 13.77 1.54 -22.26
CA GLY A 262 13.40 0.51 -23.23
C GLY A 262 13.07 -0.83 -22.58
N LEU A 263 13.78 -1.22 -21.53
CA LEU A 263 13.56 -2.48 -20.80
C LEU A 263 12.18 -2.48 -20.10
N VAL A 264 11.84 -1.38 -19.44
CA VAL A 264 10.55 -1.22 -18.76
C VAL A 264 9.41 -1.13 -19.78
N ASN A 265 9.57 -0.35 -20.86
CA ASN A 265 8.55 -0.23 -21.90
C ASN A 265 8.25 -1.57 -22.57
N THR A 266 9.28 -2.36 -22.87
CA THR A 266 9.11 -3.73 -23.41
C THR A 266 8.29 -4.61 -22.46
N THR A 267 8.52 -4.49 -21.15
CA THR A 267 7.77 -5.27 -20.16
C THR A 267 6.33 -4.77 -20.01
N THR A 268 6.14 -3.46 -20.05
CA THR A 268 4.83 -2.80 -20.04
C THR A 268 3.98 -3.19 -21.25
N GLU A 269 4.56 -3.26 -22.45
CA GLU A 269 3.86 -3.72 -23.66
C GLU A 269 3.36 -5.15 -23.50
N LYS A 270 4.18 -6.05 -22.93
CA LYS A 270 3.77 -7.43 -22.65
C LYS A 270 2.62 -7.52 -21.64
N LEU A 271 2.66 -6.74 -20.57
CA LEU A 271 1.56 -6.69 -19.57
C LEU A 271 0.29 -6.09 -20.18
N THR A 272 0.42 -5.06 -21.01
CA THR A 272 -0.71 -4.43 -21.70
C THR A 272 -1.36 -5.38 -22.69
N ALA A 273 -0.57 -6.19 -23.41
CA ALA A 273 -1.08 -7.22 -24.30
C ALA A 273 -1.87 -8.32 -23.58
N LEU A 274 -1.61 -8.54 -22.28
CA LEU A 274 -2.40 -9.42 -21.41
C LEU A 274 -3.66 -8.74 -20.83
N GLY A 275 -3.90 -7.46 -21.14
CA GLY A 275 -5.07 -6.71 -20.68
C GLY A 275 -4.87 -5.96 -19.35
N TYR A 276 -3.64 -5.94 -18.82
CA TYR A 276 -3.35 -5.21 -17.58
C TYR A 276 -2.97 -3.76 -17.84
N LYS A 277 -3.35 -2.88 -16.90
CA LYS A 277 -2.85 -1.49 -16.85
C LYS A 277 -1.65 -1.43 -15.94
N THR A 278 -0.62 -0.71 -16.37
CA THR A 278 0.60 -0.51 -15.59
C THR A 278 0.61 0.86 -14.90
N PRO A 279 0.97 0.95 -13.61
CA PRO A 279 0.92 2.19 -12.84
C PRO A 279 2.07 3.19 -13.07
N ILE A 280 3.19 2.79 -13.69
CA ILE A 280 4.37 3.65 -13.84
C ILE A 280 4.77 3.78 -15.30
N SER A 281 5.42 4.90 -15.62
CA SER A 281 6.08 5.13 -16.91
C SER A 281 7.56 5.44 -16.69
N SER A 282 8.40 4.93 -17.57
CA SER A 282 9.83 5.24 -17.58
C SER A 282 10.09 6.57 -18.30
N ARG A 283 11.26 7.14 -18.03
CA ARG A 283 11.79 8.31 -18.75
C ARG A 283 13.11 7.93 -19.41
N ASP A 284 13.62 8.78 -20.29
CA ASP A 284 14.91 8.53 -20.94
C ASP A 284 16.06 8.50 -19.93
N ILE A 285 16.05 9.40 -18.94
CA ILE A 285 16.95 9.34 -17.79
C ILE A 285 16.11 9.19 -16.53
N ASN A 286 16.36 8.11 -15.79
CA ASN A 286 15.62 7.76 -14.57
C ASN A 286 16.30 8.23 -13.28
N LEU A 287 17.10 9.30 -13.38
CA LEU A 287 17.85 9.92 -12.30
C LEU A 287 17.45 11.39 -12.09
N PHE A 288 17.46 11.82 -10.84
CA PHE A 288 17.38 13.20 -10.41
C PHE A 288 18.75 13.70 -9.95
N TYR A 289 18.96 15.02 -10.05
CA TYR A 289 20.09 15.72 -9.47
C TYR A 289 19.67 16.45 -8.20
N LEU A 290 20.47 16.36 -7.12
CA LEU A 290 20.13 16.86 -5.79
C LEU A 290 21.28 17.67 -5.20
N THR A 291 20.96 18.84 -4.63
CA THR A 291 21.92 19.66 -3.89
C THR A 291 21.24 20.48 -2.81
N GLY A 292 21.99 20.86 -1.77
CA GLY A 292 21.48 21.74 -0.72
C GLY A 292 20.40 21.11 0.17
N SER A 293 19.81 21.95 1.01
CA SER A 293 18.72 21.67 1.94
C SER A 293 17.98 22.98 2.27
N GLY A 294 16.87 22.89 3.02
CA GLY A 294 16.11 24.07 3.40
C GLY A 294 15.50 24.78 2.18
N ALA A 295 15.49 26.13 2.19
CA ALA A 295 14.92 26.92 1.10
C ALA A 295 15.70 26.80 -0.23
N ASP A 296 16.99 26.47 -0.17
CA ASP A 296 17.89 26.30 -1.33
C ASP A 296 17.99 24.84 -1.81
N GLY A 297 17.22 23.93 -1.19
CA GLY A 297 17.20 22.53 -1.56
C GLY A 297 16.71 22.30 -2.99
N LEU A 298 17.43 21.44 -3.72
CA LEU A 298 17.15 21.09 -5.11
C LEU A 298 16.98 19.59 -5.23
N ARG A 299 15.93 19.17 -5.94
CA ARG A 299 15.80 17.84 -6.52
C ARG A 299 15.09 17.96 -7.85
N GLU A 300 15.83 17.86 -8.93
CA GLU A 300 15.28 18.08 -10.28
C GLU A 300 15.71 17.01 -11.25
N ARG A 301 14.88 16.77 -12.25
CA ARG A 301 15.12 15.72 -13.25
C ARG A 301 16.35 16.06 -14.08
N ILE A 302 17.16 15.06 -14.39
CA ILE A 302 18.20 15.18 -15.40
C ILE A 302 17.57 14.85 -16.75
N VAL A 303 17.80 15.69 -17.76
CA VAL A 303 17.34 15.49 -19.13
C VAL A 303 18.52 15.66 -20.08
N ARG A 304 18.62 14.82 -21.11
CA ARG A 304 19.63 14.99 -22.17
C ARG A 304 18.95 15.58 -23.40
N ASN A 305 19.44 16.72 -23.89
CA ASN A 305 18.89 17.36 -25.08
C ASN A 305 19.49 16.77 -26.38
N ASP A 306 18.95 17.19 -27.53
CA ASP A 306 19.38 16.70 -28.86
C ASP A 306 20.85 17.01 -29.19
N ALA A 307 21.44 18.02 -28.54
CA ALA A 307 22.85 18.38 -28.67
C ALA A 307 23.77 17.53 -27.77
N GLY A 308 23.22 16.57 -27.01
CA GLY A 308 23.95 15.69 -26.11
C GLY A 308 24.32 16.31 -24.76
N VAL A 309 23.81 17.50 -24.45
CA VAL A 309 24.04 18.20 -23.17
C VAL A 309 23.03 17.73 -22.13
N TYR A 310 23.52 17.49 -20.91
CA TYR A 310 22.69 17.15 -19.75
C TYR A 310 22.24 18.42 -19.05
N GLU A 311 20.94 18.53 -18.83
CA GLU A 311 20.30 19.66 -18.17
C GLU A 311 19.61 19.19 -16.89
N VAL A 312 19.85 19.91 -15.79
CA VAL A 312 19.02 19.78 -14.60
C VAL A 312 17.79 20.66 -14.82
N ASN A 313 16.65 20.01 -15.02
CA ASN A 313 15.41 20.62 -15.43
C ASN A 313 15.03 21.79 -14.52
N GLY A 314 14.55 22.90 -15.10
CA GLY A 314 14.14 24.08 -14.34
C GLY A 314 15.29 24.91 -13.74
N THR A 315 16.55 24.52 -13.93
CA THR A 315 17.71 25.26 -13.41
C THR A 315 18.63 25.75 -14.54
N LYS A 316 19.69 26.49 -14.17
CA LYS A 316 20.78 26.89 -15.09
C LYS A 316 21.91 25.86 -15.17
N LEU A 317 21.86 24.76 -14.41
CA LEU A 317 22.92 23.76 -14.38
C LEU A 317 22.91 22.94 -15.67
N ARG A 318 24.08 22.84 -16.29
CA ARG A 318 24.32 22.13 -17.55
C ARG A 318 25.64 21.40 -17.45
N PHE A 319 25.69 20.21 -18.04
CA PHE A 319 26.88 19.38 -18.07
C PHE A 319 27.04 18.75 -19.45
N SER A 320 28.27 18.69 -19.94
CA SER A 320 28.67 17.70 -20.94
C SER A 320 28.68 16.30 -20.32
N GLU A 321 28.77 15.27 -21.16
CA GLU A 321 28.90 13.88 -20.70
C GLU A 321 30.12 13.70 -19.78
N ALA A 322 31.28 14.26 -20.16
CA ALA A 322 32.49 14.17 -19.35
C ALA A 322 32.32 14.86 -17.97
N GLU A 323 31.65 16.02 -17.94
CA GLU A 323 31.42 16.76 -16.70
C GLU A 323 30.44 16.05 -15.78
N ILE A 324 29.30 15.53 -16.28
CA ILE A 324 28.32 14.85 -15.43
C ILE A 324 28.86 13.52 -14.89
N LEU A 325 29.71 12.83 -15.65
CA LEU A 325 30.37 11.61 -15.19
C LEU A 325 31.47 11.90 -14.16
N THR A 326 32.15 13.04 -14.28
CA THR A 326 33.10 13.51 -13.26
C THR A 326 32.35 13.90 -11.98
N GLU A 327 31.22 14.60 -12.12
CA GLU A 327 30.33 14.96 -11.00
C GLU A 327 29.81 13.70 -10.29
N LEU A 328 29.33 12.69 -11.02
CA LEU A 328 28.90 11.41 -10.45
C LEU A 328 30.02 10.68 -9.71
N ALA A 329 31.26 10.74 -10.21
CA ALA A 329 32.40 10.10 -9.57
C ALA A 329 32.85 10.83 -8.29
N ALA A 330 32.69 12.15 -8.24
CA ALA A 330 33.08 12.98 -7.09
C ALA A 330 31.98 13.10 -6.03
N HIS A 331 30.71 13.11 -6.47
CA HIS A 331 29.52 13.42 -5.66
C HIS A 331 28.35 12.48 -6.00
N PRO A 332 28.48 11.17 -5.78
CA PRO A 332 27.42 10.21 -6.11
C PRO A 332 26.12 10.46 -5.32
N GLU A 333 26.20 11.09 -4.14
CA GLU A 333 25.06 11.52 -3.32
C GLU A 333 24.20 12.62 -3.94
N ARG A 334 24.67 13.25 -5.03
CA ARG A 334 23.88 14.21 -5.80
C ARG A 334 23.01 13.55 -6.86
N PHE A 335 23.00 12.22 -6.96
CA PHE A 335 22.22 11.48 -7.94
C PHE A 335 21.22 10.55 -7.25
N SER A 336 19.92 10.78 -7.49
CA SER A 336 18.83 9.97 -6.90
C SER A 336 18.08 9.19 -7.97
N PRO A 337 17.91 7.87 -7.81
CA PRO A 337 17.04 7.11 -8.70
C PRO A 337 15.57 7.48 -8.50
N ASN A 338 14.81 7.49 -9.60
CA ASN A 338 13.36 7.63 -9.56
C ASN A 338 12.68 6.30 -9.20
N VAL A 339 11.34 6.26 -9.27
CA VAL A 339 10.53 5.05 -8.97
C VAL A 339 10.94 3.79 -9.74
N VAL A 340 11.53 3.94 -10.93
CA VAL A 340 12.00 2.83 -11.78
C VAL A 340 13.30 2.24 -11.24
N MET A 341 14.32 3.08 -11.02
CA MET A 341 15.66 2.61 -10.63
C MET A 341 15.84 2.45 -9.11
N ARG A 342 14.97 3.01 -8.27
CA ARG A 342 15.06 2.90 -6.80
C ARG A 342 14.95 1.44 -6.31
N PRO A 343 14.05 0.60 -6.86
CA PRO A 343 14.07 -0.85 -6.65
C PRO A 343 15.43 -1.49 -6.92
N LEU A 344 16.06 -1.17 -8.05
CA LEU A 344 17.38 -1.71 -8.39
C LEU A 344 18.45 -1.23 -7.41
N TYR A 345 18.45 0.06 -7.05
CA TYR A 345 19.37 0.61 -6.05
C TYR A 345 19.27 -0.12 -4.71
N GLN A 346 18.04 -0.37 -4.23
CA GLN A 346 17.81 -1.14 -3.01
C GLN A 346 18.44 -2.53 -3.06
N GLU A 347 18.25 -3.25 -4.17
CA GLU A 347 18.75 -4.61 -4.30
C GLU A 347 20.26 -4.70 -4.52
N VAL A 348 20.89 -3.61 -4.96
CA VAL A 348 22.35 -3.46 -5.10
C VAL A 348 23.04 -3.21 -3.75
N ILE A 349 22.39 -2.51 -2.81
CA ILE A 349 22.99 -2.15 -1.52
C ILE A 349 22.52 -3.01 -0.35
N LEU A 350 21.54 -3.90 -0.54
CA LEU A 350 21.04 -4.81 0.49
C LEU A 350 21.15 -6.28 0.05
N PRO A 351 21.51 -7.21 0.96
CA PRO A 351 21.33 -8.64 0.77
C PRO A 351 19.85 -9.02 0.94
N ASN A 352 18.95 -8.33 0.23
CA ASN A 352 17.51 -8.49 0.34
C ASN A 352 16.96 -9.73 -0.39
N LEU A 353 16.06 -10.45 0.28
CA LEU A 353 15.40 -11.64 -0.29
C LEU A 353 13.99 -11.31 -0.81
N ALA A 354 13.27 -10.42 -0.12
CA ALA A 354 11.89 -10.11 -0.45
C ALA A 354 11.61 -8.61 -0.32
N TYR A 355 10.81 -8.09 -1.24
CA TYR A 355 10.22 -6.76 -1.13
C TYR A 355 8.75 -6.87 -0.77
N ILE A 356 8.36 -6.18 0.30
CA ILE A 356 6.98 -6.14 0.77
C ILE A 356 6.34 -4.86 0.27
N GLY A 357 5.30 -4.99 -0.55
CA GLY A 357 4.65 -3.89 -1.24
C GLY A 357 3.13 -3.84 -1.02
N GLY A 358 2.56 -2.65 -1.21
CA GLY A 358 1.13 -2.43 -1.30
C GLY A 358 0.53 -2.76 -2.68
N PRO A 359 -0.76 -2.42 -2.88
CA PRO A 359 -1.52 -2.80 -4.08
C PRO A 359 -1.10 -2.06 -5.34
N SER A 360 -0.40 -0.92 -5.20
CA SER A 360 0.24 -0.20 -6.31
C SER A 360 1.68 -0.63 -6.53
N GLU A 361 2.38 -1.10 -5.48
CA GLU A 361 3.80 -1.40 -5.53
C GLU A 361 4.08 -2.74 -6.20
N VAL A 362 3.42 -3.81 -5.75
CA VAL A 362 3.62 -5.15 -6.32
C VAL A 362 3.40 -5.14 -7.85
N PRO A 363 2.33 -4.53 -8.40
CA PRO A 363 2.14 -4.49 -9.85
C PRO A 363 3.18 -3.66 -10.62
N TYR A 364 3.76 -2.62 -10.01
CA TYR A 364 4.82 -1.87 -10.69
C TYR A 364 6.14 -2.64 -10.68
N TRP A 365 6.45 -3.37 -9.60
CA TRP A 365 7.67 -4.18 -9.55
C TRP A 365 7.69 -5.24 -10.65
N LEU A 366 6.54 -5.81 -11.02
CA LEU A 366 6.41 -6.74 -12.15
C LEU A 366 6.88 -6.14 -13.50
N GLN A 367 6.86 -4.82 -13.66
CA GLN A 367 7.39 -4.14 -14.86
C GLN A 367 8.92 -4.06 -14.89
N LEU A 368 9.57 -4.23 -13.74
CA LEU A 368 10.99 -3.95 -13.58
C LEU A 368 11.88 -5.16 -13.82
N LYS A 369 11.31 -6.37 -13.93
CA LYS A 369 12.11 -7.60 -14.02
C LYS A 369 13.17 -7.57 -15.14
N GLY A 370 12.84 -6.99 -16.30
CA GLY A 370 13.79 -6.86 -17.42
C GLY A 370 15.02 -6.00 -17.09
N GLU A 371 14.88 -4.99 -16.23
CA GLU A 371 15.98 -4.15 -15.75
C GLU A 371 16.94 -4.97 -14.87
N PHE A 372 16.40 -5.77 -13.96
CA PHE A 372 17.19 -6.62 -13.07
C PHE A 372 17.95 -7.72 -13.83
N ASP A 373 17.28 -8.36 -14.80
CA ASP A 373 17.91 -9.36 -15.67
C ASP A 373 19.07 -8.74 -16.48
N HIS A 374 18.93 -7.49 -16.91
CA HIS A 374 19.98 -6.77 -17.66
C HIS A 374 21.23 -6.51 -16.82
N TYR A 375 21.06 -6.02 -15.59
CA TYR A 375 22.19 -5.73 -14.68
C TYR A 375 22.69 -6.94 -13.89
N GLY A 376 22.08 -8.12 -14.07
CA GLY A 376 22.47 -9.34 -13.36
C GLY A 376 22.22 -9.28 -11.85
N ILE A 377 21.24 -8.47 -11.41
CA ILE A 377 20.87 -8.33 -10.00
C ILE A 377 19.69 -9.27 -9.72
N ALA A 378 19.80 -10.05 -8.64
CA ALA A 378 18.73 -10.96 -8.24
C ALA A 378 17.44 -10.18 -7.94
N PHE A 379 16.38 -10.47 -8.69
CA PHE A 379 15.06 -9.87 -8.47
C PHE A 379 14.42 -10.50 -7.21
N PRO A 380 13.96 -9.70 -6.24
CA PRO A 380 13.46 -10.20 -4.95
C PRO A 380 12.11 -10.90 -5.11
N LEU A 381 11.75 -11.70 -4.12
CA LEU A 381 10.37 -12.20 -3.98
C LEU A 381 9.44 -11.01 -3.69
N LEU A 382 8.37 -10.84 -4.45
CA LEU A 382 7.42 -9.74 -4.25
C LEU A 382 6.28 -10.19 -3.36
N MET A 383 6.18 -9.62 -2.17
CA MET A 383 5.18 -10.00 -1.18
C MET A 383 4.17 -8.86 -1.00
N PRO A 384 2.86 -9.15 -1.03
CA PRO A 384 1.87 -8.25 -0.46
C PRO A 384 2.15 -8.01 1.03
N ARG A 385 2.02 -6.77 1.49
CA ARG A 385 1.84 -6.50 2.91
C ARG A 385 0.52 -7.12 3.41
N ASN A 386 0.37 -7.25 4.72
CA ASN A 386 -0.96 -7.51 5.28
C ASN A 386 -1.90 -6.30 5.08
N PHE A 387 -3.17 -6.60 4.83
CA PHE A 387 -4.27 -5.64 4.68
C PHE A 387 -5.24 -5.83 5.82
N ALA A 388 -5.61 -4.75 6.51
CA ALA A 388 -6.49 -4.89 7.66
C ALA A 388 -7.42 -3.70 7.91
N LEU A 389 -8.61 -4.01 8.42
CA LEU A 389 -9.50 -3.09 9.11
C LEU A 389 -9.44 -3.42 10.60
N TYR A 390 -9.05 -2.45 11.42
CA TYR A 390 -9.09 -2.56 12.87
C TYR A 390 -10.40 -1.99 13.39
N VAL A 391 -11.17 -2.80 14.11
CA VAL A 391 -12.50 -2.45 14.59
C VAL A 391 -12.47 -2.40 16.12
N PRO A 392 -12.50 -1.20 16.73
CA PRO A 392 -12.54 -1.06 18.18
C PRO A 392 -13.75 -1.74 18.80
N ARG A 393 -13.64 -2.11 20.07
CA ARG A 393 -14.67 -2.88 20.80
C ARG A 393 -16.09 -2.33 20.66
N VAL A 394 -16.25 -1.02 20.80
CA VAL A 394 -17.56 -0.34 20.71
C VAL A 394 -18.18 -0.50 19.32
N THR A 395 -17.35 -0.49 18.28
CA THR A 395 -17.77 -0.64 16.89
C THR A 395 -18.05 -2.10 16.57
N ALA A 396 -17.24 -3.03 17.07
CA ALA A 396 -17.49 -4.48 16.94
C ALA A 396 -18.83 -4.88 17.58
N GLN A 397 -19.16 -4.34 18.76
CA GLN A 397 -20.46 -4.54 19.41
C GLN A 397 -21.62 -3.96 18.58
N ARG A 398 -21.41 -2.83 17.89
CA ARG A 398 -22.40 -2.23 16.99
C ARG A 398 -22.63 -3.11 15.76
N ILE A 399 -21.56 -3.61 15.13
CA ILE A 399 -21.64 -4.56 14.00
C ILE A 399 -22.45 -5.80 14.40
N ALA A 400 -22.13 -6.41 15.55
CA ALA A 400 -22.85 -7.59 16.04
C ALA A 400 -24.34 -7.31 16.30
N LYS A 401 -24.68 -6.15 16.88
CA LYS A 401 -26.08 -5.75 17.13
C LYS A 401 -26.87 -5.47 15.85
N LEU A 402 -26.20 -5.04 14.79
CA LEU A 402 -26.80 -4.79 13.48
C LEU A 402 -26.93 -6.06 12.63
N GLY A 403 -26.45 -7.21 13.13
CA GLY A 403 -26.53 -8.50 12.41
C GLY A 403 -25.73 -8.52 11.11
N LEU A 404 -24.62 -7.78 11.04
CA LEU A 404 -23.82 -7.62 9.83
C LEU A 404 -22.69 -8.64 9.79
N ASP A 405 -22.49 -9.26 8.62
CA ASP A 405 -21.27 -10.01 8.34
C ASP A 405 -20.15 -9.05 7.92
N THR A 406 -18.89 -9.44 8.16
CA THR A 406 -17.75 -8.57 7.81
C THR A 406 -17.62 -8.30 6.32
N ILE A 407 -18.11 -9.21 5.48
CA ILE A 407 -18.10 -9.04 4.02
C ILE A 407 -19.07 -7.93 3.57
N ASP A 408 -20.18 -7.74 4.28
CA ASP A 408 -21.19 -6.73 3.94
C ASP A 408 -20.60 -5.33 3.98
N MET A 409 -19.60 -5.11 4.85
CA MET A 409 -18.92 -3.83 4.98
C MET A 409 -18.13 -3.43 3.74
N PHE A 410 -17.90 -4.32 2.77
CA PHE A 410 -17.26 -3.98 1.49
C PHE A 410 -18.24 -3.61 0.39
N GLN A 411 -19.55 -3.81 0.61
CA GLN A 411 -20.58 -3.38 -0.33
C GLN A 411 -20.67 -1.85 -0.43
N ASP A 412 -21.25 -1.37 -1.54
CA ASP A 412 -21.60 0.04 -1.68
C ASP A 412 -22.76 0.42 -0.74
N VAL A 413 -22.84 1.70 -0.38
CA VAL A 413 -23.80 2.20 0.61
C VAL A 413 -25.26 1.94 0.20
N VAL A 414 -25.57 1.88 -1.10
CA VAL A 414 -26.94 1.67 -1.57
C VAL A 414 -27.34 0.21 -1.38
N THR A 415 -26.50 -0.72 -1.83
CA THR A 415 -26.67 -2.16 -1.61
C THR A 415 -26.74 -2.47 -0.11
N LEU A 416 -25.80 -1.96 0.68
CA LEU A 416 -25.71 -2.24 2.11
C LEU A 416 -26.96 -1.79 2.89
N LYS A 417 -27.52 -0.62 2.56
CA LYS A 417 -28.78 -0.14 3.16
C LYS A 417 -29.96 -1.01 2.78
N ARG A 418 -30.06 -1.37 1.50
CA ARG A 418 -31.14 -2.20 0.99
C ARG A 418 -31.12 -3.55 1.70
N ASP A 419 -29.96 -4.21 1.73
CA ASP A 419 -29.79 -5.53 2.32
C ASP A 419 -30.09 -5.51 3.82
N TYR A 420 -29.64 -4.45 4.53
CA TYR A 420 -29.99 -4.24 5.94
C TYR A 420 -31.51 -4.15 6.17
N VAL A 421 -32.23 -3.34 5.37
CA VAL A 421 -33.69 -3.17 5.51
C VAL A 421 -34.44 -4.44 5.14
N GLU A 422 -34.01 -5.15 4.11
CA GLU A 422 -34.61 -6.43 3.70
C GLU A 422 -34.41 -7.54 4.74
N HIS A 423 -33.29 -7.54 5.47
CA HIS A 423 -33.03 -8.51 6.52
C HIS A 423 -33.79 -8.24 7.83
N HIS A 424 -34.11 -6.97 8.11
CA HIS A 424 -34.73 -6.55 9.37
C HIS A 424 -36.22 -6.19 9.25
N THR A 425 -36.80 -6.21 8.06
CA THR A 425 -38.23 -5.98 7.86
C THR A 425 -39.04 -7.22 8.24
N GLU A 426 -40.09 -7.04 9.05
CA GLU A 426 -41.12 -8.06 9.27
C GLU A 426 -42.21 -8.01 8.17
N HIS A 427 -42.13 -7.03 7.26
CA HIS A 427 -43.11 -6.77 6.23
C HIS A 427 -42.62 -7.22 4.85
N SER A 428 -43.52 -7.82 4.04
CA SER A 428 -43.24 -8.05 2.62
C SER A 428 -43.16 -6.73 1.88
N LEU A 429 -42.02 -6.47 1.23
CA LEU A 429 -41.78 -5.25 0.46
C LEU A 429 -41.91 -5.45 -1.06
N THR A 430 -42.25 -6.67 -1.51
CA THR A 430 -42.52 -7.01 -2.92
C THR A 430 -43.99 -7.34 -3.12
N PHE A 431 -44.47 -7.10 -4.34
CA PHE A 431 -45.81 -7.45 -4.78
C PHE A 431 -45.80 -8.62 -5.77
N ASP A 432 -44.89 -9.60 -5.61
CA ASP A 432 -44.66 -10.63 -6.62
C ASP A 432 -45.92 -11.47 -6.92
N GLU A 433 -46.67 -11.86 -5.89
CA GLU A 433 -47.90 -12.65 -6.02
C GLU A 433 -49.06 -11.80 -6.57
N GLU A 434 -49.18 -10.55 -6.13
CA GLU A 434 -50.16 -9.60 -6.64
C GLU A 434 -49.89 -9.28 -8.12
N ASN A 435 -48.62 -9.12 -8.49
CA ASN A 435 -48.20 -8.82 -9.85
C ASN A 435 -48.48 -10.02 -10.77
N LYS A 436 -48.19 -11.25 -10.35
CA LYS A 436 -48.61 -12.47 -11.08
C LYS A 436 -50.12 -12.50 -11.31
N SER A 437 -50.91 -12.14 -10.30
CA SER A 437 -52.37 -12.12 -10.38
C SER A 437 -52.88 -11.09 -11.39
N VAL A 438 -52.30 -9.89 -11.38
CA VAL A 438 -52.69 -8.83 -12.33
C VAL A 438 -52.20 -9.12 -13.74
N THR A 439 -50.98 -9.62 -13.92
CA THR A 439 -50.45 -10.01 -15.23
C THR A 439 -51.36 -11.06 -15.88
N ARG A 440 -51.82 -12.06 -15.13
CA ARG A 440 -52.75 -13.08 -15.65
C ARG A 440 -54.10 -12.48 -16.06
N ALA A 441 -54.60 -11.49 -15.34
CA ALA A 441 -55.81 -10.78 -15.72
C ALA A 441 -55.61 -9.97 -17.02
N LEU A 442 -54.47 -9.30 -17.17
CA LEU A 442 -54.11 -8.54 -18.37
C LEU A 442 -53.91 -9.44 -19.59
N GLU A 443 -53.29 -10.61 -19.43
CA GLU A 443 -53.20 -11.64 -20.49
C GLU A 443 -54.60 -12.09 -20.94
N THR A 444 -55.51 -12.31 -19.98
CA THR A 444 -56.90 -12.69 -20.29
C THR A 444 -57.63 -11.57 -21.05
N ILE A 445 -57.39 -10.30 -20.70
CA ILE A 445 -57.93 -9.14 -21.41
C ILE A 445 -57.36 -9.06 -22.83
N LEU A 446 -56.05 -9.30 -22.99
CA LEU A 446 -55.37 -9.28 -24.28
C LEU A 446 -55.98 -10.29 -25.25
N VAL A 447 -56.18 -11.55 -24.80
CA VAL A 447 -56.82 -12.59 -25.60
C VAL A 447 -58.22 -12.16 -26.04
N LYS A 448 -59.03 -11.60 -25.14
CA LYS A 448 -60.38 -11.11 -25.47
C LYS A 448 -60.35 -9.93 -26.45
N ALA A 449 -59.42 -9.00 -26.28
CA ALA A 449 -59.29 -7.83 -27.15
C ALA A 449 -58.90 -8.23 -28.57
N GLN A 450 -57.96 -9.18 -28.73
CA GLN A 450 -57.55 -9.70 -30.03
C GLN A 450 -58.69 -10.43 -30.76
N LEU A 451 -59.60 -11.09 -30.03
CA LEU A 451 -60.79 -11.72 -30.60
C LEU A 451 -61.82 -10.71 -31.11
N VAL A 452 -61.84 -9.48 -30.57
CA VAL A 452 -62.74 -8.40 -31.00
C VAL A 452 -62.14 -7.61 -32.15
N ASP A 453 -60.90 -7.13 -31.98
CA ASP A 453 -60.15 -6.38 -32.99
C ASP A 453 -58.64 -6.54 -32.74
N PRO A 454 -57.88 -7.17 -33.66
CA PRO A 454 -56.44 -7.34 -33.53
C PRO A 454 -55.65 -6.04 -33.34
N THR A 455 -56.19 -4.89 -33.79
CA THR A 455 -55.52 -3.60 -33.62
C THR A 455 -55.47 -3.12 -32.17
N LEU A 456 -56.31 -3.66 -31.28
CA LEU A 456 -56.36 -3.33 -29.85
C LEU A 456 -55.20 -3.91 -29.04
N GLU A 457 -54.45 -4.88 -29.58
CA GLU A 457 -53.30 -5.50 -28.91
C GLU A 457 -52.30 -4.46 -28.39
N LYS A 458 -51.96 -3.47 -29.23
CA LYS A 458 -51.01 -2.40 -28.85
C LYS A 458 -51.51 -1.58 -27.66
N ALA A 459 -52.81 -1.32 -27.59
CA ALA A 459 -53.40 -0.55 -26.49
C ALA A 459 -53.35 -1.34 -25.17
N VAL A 460 -53.67 -2.64 -25.21
CA VAL A 460 -53.64 -3.50 -24.01
C VAL A 460 -52.21 -3.70 -23.50
N LEU A 461 -51.22 -3.89 -24.39
CA LEU A 461 -49.81 -4.00 -24.01
C LEU A 461 -49.28 -2.68 -23.41
N ALA A 462 -49.69 -1.54 -23.95
CA ALA A 462 -49.33 -0.23 -23.40
C ALA A 462 -49.86 -0.04 -21.97
N GLU A 463 -51.11 -0.44 -21.71
CA GLU A 463 -51.70 -0.33 -20.37
C GLU A 463 -51.08 -1.34 -19.39
N THR A 464 -50.73 -2.55 -19.88
CA THR A 464 -49.96 -3.55 -19.12
C THR A 464 -48.63 -2.97 -18.64
N LYS A 465 -47.89 -2.31 -19.53
CA LYS A 465 -46.62 -1.66 -19.18
C LYS A 465 -46.83 -0.49 -18.20
N ARG A 466 -47.91 0.28 -18.34
CA ARG A 466 -48.26 1.36 -17.39
C ARG A 466 -48.54 0.81 -15.99
N PHE A 467 -49.26 -0.30 -15.90
CA PHE A 467 -49.56 -0.96 -14.63
C PHE A 467 -48.29 -1.50 -13.96
N ALA A 468 -47.45 -2.23 -14.70
CA ALA A 468 -46.17 -2.73 -14.18
C ALA A 468 -45.28 -1.59 -13.63
N ASN A 469 -45.21 -0.48 -14.36
CA ASN A 469 -44.50 0.72 -13.89
C ASN A 469 -45.13 1.34 -12.63
N ALA A 470 -46.45 1.23 -12.44
CA ALA A 470 -47.13 1.72 -11.24
C ALA A 470 -46.83 0.84 -10.02
N VAL A 471 -46.84 -0.48 -10.18
CA VAL A 471 -46.44 -1.44 -9.13
C VAL A 471 -45.00 -1.18 -8.69
N ALA A 472 -44.06 -1.09 -9.62
CA ALA A 472 -42.66 -0.79 -9.32
C ALA A 472 -42.49 0.55 -8.56
N ARG A 473 -43.31 1.57 -8.86
CA ARG A 473 -43.32 2.83 -8.11
C ARG A 473 -43.86 2.65 -6.68
N LEU A 474 -44.84 1.78 -6.46
CA LEU A 474 -45.37 1.49 -5.14
C LEU A 474 -44.36 0.72 -4.28
N GLU A 475 -43.70 -0.30 -4.84
CA GLU A 475 -42.63 -1.04 -4.14
C GLU A 475 -41.52 -0.08 -3.68
N LYS A 476 -41.09 0.82 -4.57
CA LYS A 476 -40.10 1.84 -4.22
C LYS A 476 -40.58 2.77 -3.10
N LYS A 477 -41.87 3.11 -3.05
CA LYS A 477 -42.43 3.92 -1.96
C LYS A 477 -42.50 3.13 -0.64
N MET A 478 -42.85 1.85 -0.68
CA MET A 478 -42.87 0.98 0.50
C MET A 478 -41.47 0.79 1.08
N ARG A 479 -40.47 0.46 0.26
CA ARG A 479 -39.08 0.36 0.72
C ARG A 479 -38.59 1.64 1.39
N ARG A 480 -38.90 2.82 0.82
CA ARG A 480 -38.59 4.12 1.43
C ARG A 480 -39.34 4.41 2.73
N ALA A 481 -40.52 3.82 2.93
CA ALA A 481 -41.24 3.93 4.19
C ALA A 481 -40.59 3.03 5.24
N GLU A 482 -40.21 1.81 4.85
CA GLU A 482 -39.53 0.87 5.75
C GLU A 482 -38.12 1.34 6.14
N GLU A 483 -37.36 1.90 5.20
CA GLU A 483 -36.10 2.59 5.48
C GLU A 483 -36.24 3.68 6.56
N ARG A 484 -37.40 4.38 6.59
CA ARG A 484 -37.70 5.39 7.62
C ARG A 484 -38.09 4.75 8.95
N ASN A 485 -38.80 3.63 8.94
CA ASN A 485 -39.09 2.86 10.15
C ASN A 485 -37.79 2.34 10.80
N GLN A 486 -36.81 1.99 9.97
CA GLN A 486 -35.50 1.47 10.36
C GLN A 486 -34.40 2.56 10.44
N GLU A 487 -34.78 3.85 10.49
CA GLU A 487 -33.84 4.98 10.36
C GLU A 487 -32.69 4.93 11.39
N VAL A 488 -32.98 4.52 12.63
CA VAL A 488 -31.95 4.41 13.69
C VAL A 488 -30.89 3.37 13.32
N GLY A 489 -31.32 2.20 12.85
CA GLY A 489 -30.44 1.12 12.42
C GLY A 489 -29.63 1.52 11.20
N VAL A 490 -30.28 2.10 10.19
CA VAL A 490 -29.60 2.63 8.98
C VAL A 490 -28.58 3.70 9.35
N ARG A 491 -28.87 4.59 10.30
CA ARG A 491 -27.91 5.60 10.76
C ARG A 491 -26.70 4.96 11.46
N GLN A 492 -26.92 3.94 12.30
CA GLN A 492 -25.82 3.23 12.97
C GLN A 492 -24.95 2.46 11.98
N LEU A 493 -25.58 1.81 11.00
CA LEU A 493 -24.91 1.14 9.87
C LEU A 493 -23.98 2.09 9.11
N LEU A 494 -24.49 3.29 8.77
CA LEU A 494 -23.67 4.29 8.08
C LEU A 494 -22.52 4.82 8.94
N ALA A 495 -22.73 4.96 10.24
CA ALA A 495 -21.66 5.36 11.16
C ALA A 495 -20.55 4.31 11.21
N VAL A 496 -20.89 3.02 11.28
CA VAL A 496 -19.91 1.92 11.19
C VAL A 496 -19.17 1.95 9.85
N LYS A 497 -19.89 2.14 8.74
CA LYS A 497 -19.29 2.23 7.40
C LYS A 497 -18.30 3.40 7.30
N GLU A 498 -18.65 4.57 7.84
CA GLU A 498 -17.75 5.74 7.83
C GLU A 498 -16.52 5.55 8.74
N GLU A 499 -16.67 4.86 9.87
CA GLU A 499 -15.52 4.51 10.73
C GLU A 499 -14.55 3.55 10.01
N MET A 500 -15.05 2.53 9.32
CA MET A 500 -14.21 1.54 8.60
C MET A 500 -13.68 2.04 7.25
N PHE A 501 -14.44 2.92 6.60
CA PHE A 501 -14.12 3.50 5.29
C PHE A 501 -14.28 5.03 5.29
N PRO A 502 -13.45 5.77 6.03
CA PRO A 502 -13.56 7.21 6.08
C PRO A 502 -13.48 7.84 4.68
N GLY A 503 -14.49 8.63 4.32
CA GLY A 503 -14.58 9.21 2.96
C GLY A 503 -14.69 8.17 1.82
N GLY A 504 -15.12 6.95 2.12
CA GLY A 504 -15.25 5.85 1.16
C GLY A 504 -13.95 5.08 0.88
N THR A 505 -12.85 5.42 1.55
CA THR A 505 -11.56 4.72 1.43
C THR A 505 -11.25 3.93 2.69
N PRO A 506 -10.59 2.76 2.62
CA PRO A 506 -10.23 1.99 3.81
C PRO A 506 -9.49 2.83 4.85
N GLN A 507 -9.85 2.70 6.13
CA GLN A 507 -9.21 3.43 7.22
C GLN A 507 -7.68 3.30 7.20
N GLU A 508 -7.14 2.17 6.72
CA GLU A 508 -5.69 1.95 6.65
C GLU A 508 -4.95 2.98 5.77
N ARG A 509 -5.67 3.65 4.86
CA ARG A 509 -5.14 4.68 3.94
C ARG A 509 -5.34 6.11 4.43
N THR A 510 -6.22 6.32 5.40
CA THR A 510 -6.57 7.67 5.88
C THR A 510 -6.08 7.91 7.29
N ASP A 511 -6.34 6.97 8.18
CA ASP A 511 -6.18 7.17 9.60
C ASP A 511 -4.74 6.86 9.99
N ASN A 512 -4.25 7.63 10.96
CA ASN A 512 -2.97 7.37 11.59
C ASN A 512 -3.08 6.32 12.70
N PHE A 513 -2.01 5.57 12.96
CA PHE A 513 -1.98 4.56 14.01
C PHE A 513 -2.27 5.12 15.42
N LEU A 514 -1.95 6.39 15.67
CA LEU A 514 -2.23 7.10 16.91
C LEU A 514 -3.73 7.09 17.27
N THR A 515 -4.61 7.07 16.26
CA THR A 515 -6.07 6.97 16.45
C THR A 515 -6.45 5.76 17.31
N PHE A 516 -5.70 4.66 17.20
CA PHE A 516 -5.92 3.46 18.01
C PHE A 516 -4.94 3.36 19.17
N TYR A 517 -3.66 3.64 18.93
CA TYR A 517 -2.59 3.48 19.91
C TYR A 517 -2.74 4.37 21.15
N LEU A 518 -3.35 5.56 21.03
CA LEU A 518 -3.56 6.44 22.17
C LEU A 518 -4.58 5.87 23.18
N ASN A 519 -5.58 5.13 22.68
CA ASN A 519 -6.62 4.49 23.50
C ASN A 519 -6.23 3.07 23.92
N ASP A 520 -5.34 2.42 23.17
CA ASP A 520 -4.84 1.09 23.46
C ASP A 520 -3.32 0.99 23.19
N ARG A 521 -2.53 1.05 24.26
CA ARG A 521 -1.06 0.95 24.16
C ARG A 521 -0.57 -0.44 23.74
N GLN A 522 -1.44 -1.46 23.74
CA GLN A 522 -1.11 -2.79 23.22
C GLN A 522 -1.43 -2.96 21.73
N PHE A 523 -1.92 -1.91 21.05
CA PHE A 523 -2.36 -1.97 19.66
C PHE A 523 -1.29 -2.57 18.74
N LEU A 524 -0.04 -2.12 18.83
CA LEU A 524 1.05 -2.64 17.99
C LEU A 524 1.35 -4.11 18.28
N GLN A 525 1.35 -4.52 19.55
CA GLN A 525 1.56 -5.91 19.96
C GLN A 525 0.42 -6.81 19.49
N LYS A 526 -0.83 -6.34 19.54
CA LYS A 526 -1.99 -7.07 18.99
C LYS A 526 -1.81 -7.30 17.49
N LEU A 527 -1.40 -6.29 16.73
CA LEU A 527 -1.14 -6.45 15.30
C LEU A 527 0.04 -7.41 15.03
N LEU A 528 1.16 -7.26 15.74
CA LEU A 528 2.32 -8.17 15.65
C LEU A 528 1.93 -9.63 15.91
N HIS A 529 1.02 -9.89 16.86
CA HIS A 529 0.59 -11.24 17.17
C HIS A 529 -0.34 -11.85 16.11
N ASN A 530 -1.17 -11.04 15.44
CA ASN A 530 -2.22 -11.53 14.55
C ASN A 530 -1.82 -11.52 13.07
N PHE A 531 -0.89 -10.65 12.65
CA PHE A 531 -0.52 -10.53 11.25
C PHE A 531 0.35 -11.71 10.78
N ASP A 532 -0.15 -12.45 9.80
CA ASP A 532 0.61 -13.48 9.11
C ASP A 532 1.10 -12.97 7.74
N PRO A 533 2.42 -12.80 7.51
CA PRO A 533 2.97 -12.28 6.26
C PRO A 533 2.70 -13.16 5.02
N PHE A 534 2.26 -14.41 5.19
CA PHE A 534 1.87 -15.31 4.10
C PHE A 534 0.35 -15.40 3.91
N ASN A 535 -0.44 -14.65 4.68
CA ASN A 535 -1.89 -14.56 4.49
C ASN A 535 -2.25 -13.32 3.65
N TYR A 536 -2.62 -13.57 2.39
CA TYR A 536 -2.99 -12.55 1.41
C TYR A 536 -4.51 -12.31 1.33
N GLN A 537 -5.18 -12.27 2.49
CA GLN A 537 -6.58 -11.89 2.64
C GLN A 537 -6.70 -10.57 3.41
N MET A 538 -7.85 -9.91 3.26
CA MET A 538 -8.20 -8.72 4.04
C MET A 538 -8.61 -9.17 5.44
N GLN A 539 -7.92 -8.66 6.45
CA GLN A 539 -8.17 -9.03 7.85
C GLN A 539 -9.09 -8.00 8.50
N VAL A 540 -10.27 -8.44 8.94
CA VAL A 540 -11.15 -7.61 9.78
C VAL A 540 -10.89 -7.97 11.24
N CYS A 541 -10.11 -7.15 11.90
CA CYS A 541 -9.60 -7.35 13.25
C CYS A 541 -10.56 -6.75 14.28
N LEU A 542 -11.41 -7.59 14.86
CA LEU A 542 -12.42 -7.21 15.84
C LEU A 542 -11.83 -7.25 17.27
N GLU A 543 -11.95 -6.15 17.98
CA GLU A 543 -11.61 -6.10 19.40
C GLU A 543 -12.78 -6.60 20.28
N GLY A 544 -12.48 -7.50 21.22
CA GLY A 544 -13.45 -8.15 22.12
C GLY A 544 -13.83 -7.34 23.36
#